data_AF-A0A7X3R5M1-F1
#
_entry.id   AF-A0A7X3R5M1-F1
#
_cell.length_a   1.000
_cell.length_b   1.000
_cell.length_c   1.000
_cell.angle_alpha   90.00
_cell.angle_beta   90.00
_cell.angle_gamma   90.00
#
_symmetry.space_group_name_H-M   'P 1'
#
loop_
_entity.id
_entity.type
_entity.pdbx_description
1 polymer ?
#
loop_
_entity_poly.entity_id
_entity_poly.type
_entity_poly.pdbx_seq_one_letter_code
_entity_poly.pdbx_strand_id
1 'polypeptide(L)'
;MESLSPRSLNFSRFLKGYTSFPDALEAAGPPLNLGPTPLGAPISMFAQDAGGDVLVHVEDGYTPGDSFGAWTMVGQVTCGQSDEWEKKLSKVKGPAWGDRLNSVLEPQAFLAVLHHVERNHLEHLVTGSKKVVLDRLRLTRMLGSLSADEESILDAVSGAPITSVVSRL
;
A
#
# COMPACT_ATOMS: atom_id res chain seq x y z
N MET A 1 -1.90 -24.97 12.98
CA MET A 1 -2.58 -23.69 12.73
C MET A 1 -1.48 -22.70 12.39
N GLU A 2 -1.19 -22.51 11.10
CA GLU A 2 -0.15 -21.57 10.68
C GLU A 2 -0.59 -20.16 11.03
N SER A 3 0.22 -19.48 11.82
CA SER A 3 0.10 -18.05 12.07
C SER A 3 0.33 -17.35 10.73
N LEU A 4 -0.73 -16.79 10.14
CA LEU A 4 -0.60 -15.97 8.93
C LEU A 4 0.34 -14.80 9.25
N SER A 5 1.50 -14.76 8.61
CA SER A 5 2.41 -13.61 8.70
C SER A 5 1.67 -12.34 8.27
N PRO A 6 1.90 -11.21 8.94
CA PRO A 6 1.27 -9.96 8.56
C PRO A 6 1.68 -9.58 7.13
N ARG A 7 0.70 -9.24 6.29
CA ARG A 7 0.93 -8.78 4.90
C ARG A 7 1.27 -7.30 4.80
N SER A 8 1.15 -6.57 5.90
CA SER A 8 1.43 -5.13 5.95
C SER A 8 1.87 -4.68 7.34
N LEU A 9 2.62 -3.59 7.37
CA LEU A 9 3.18 -2.98 8.55
C LEU A 9 3.08 -1.46 8.45
N ASN A 10 2.55 -0.82 9.50
CA ASN A 10 2.68 0.63 9.67
C ASN A 10 4.12 0.92 10.14
N PHE A 11 5.00 1.17 9.17
CA PHE A 11 6.43 1.34 9.36
C PHE A 11 6.74 2.59 10.19
N SER A 12 6.04 3.71 9.97
CA SER A 12 6.22 4.93 10.78
C SER A 12 5.92 4.71 12.27
N ARG A 13 4.93 3.87 12.60
CA ARG A 13 4.65 3.47 13.98
C ARG A 13 5.70 2.48 14.49
N PHE A 14 6.10 1.52 13.66
CA PHE A 14 7.10 0.51 14.01
C PHE A 14 8.45 1.14 14.35
N LEU A 15 8.88 2.12 13.54
CA LEU A 15 10.11 2.89 13.72
C LEU A 15 10.22 3.56 15.10
N LYS A 16 9.11 3.97 15.73
CA LYS A 16 9.14 4.59 17.08
C LYS A 16 9.69 3.67 18.17
N GLY A 17 9.72 2.35 17.92
CA GLY A 17 10.33 1.36 18.82
C GLY A 17 11.85 1.21 18.66
N TYR A 18 12.47 1.91 17.70
CA TYR A 18 13.88 1.72 17.35
C TYR A 18 14.63 3.05 17.36
N THR A 19 15.95 2.97 17.54
CA THR A 19 16.85 4.12 17.58
C THR A 19 17.23 4.64 16.19
N SER A 20 17.16 3.79 15.17
CA SER A 20 17.54 4.16 13.81
C SER A 20 16.63 3.51 12.77
N PHE A 21 16.54 4.13 11.59
CA PHE A 21 15.83 3.59 10.45
C PHE A 21 16.40 2.22 10.01
N PRO A 22 17.73 2.03 9.91
CA PRO A 22 18.29 0.72 9.57
C PRO A 22 17.83 -0.41 10.50
N ASP A 23 17.88 -0.18 11.82
CA ASP A 23 17.46 -1.17 12.82
C ASP A 23 15.97 -1.50 12.69
N ALA A 24 15.14 -0.46 12.48
CA ALA A 24 13.71 -0.64 12.27
C ALA A 24 13.41 -1.41 10.99
N LEU A 25 14.15 -1.16 9.91
CA LEU A 25 13.94 -1.83 8.63
C LEU A 25 14.38 -3.29 8.71
N GLU A 26 15.50 -3.59 9.34
CA GLU A 26 15.97 -4.95 9.58
C GLU A 26 14.96 -5.74 10.40
N ALA A 27 14.41 -5.15 11.46
CA ALA A 27 13.39 -5.79 12.29
C ALA A 27 12.00 -5.87 11.63
N ALA A 28 11.69 -4.99 10.68
CA ALA A 28 10.44 -5.01 9.92
C ALA A 28 10.41 -6.08 8.82
N GLY A 29 11.58 -6.54 8.37
CA GLY A 29 11.71 -7.52 7.29
C GLY A 29 11.06 -8.87 7.60
N PRO A 30 11.49 -9.59 8.66
CA PRO A 30 11.01 -10.94 8.95
C PRO A 30 9.49 -11.07 9.10
N PRO A 31 8.78 -10.15 9.79
CA PRO A 31 7.31 -10.21 9.85
C PRO A 31 6.62 -10.11 8.49
N LEU A 32 7.24 -9.40 7.53
CA LEU A 32 6.73 -9.22 6.17
C LEU A 32 7.29 -10.25 5.18
N ASN A 33 8.05 -11.24 5.65
CA ASN A 33 8.84 -12.15 4.80
C ASN A 33 9.77 -11.44 3.80
N LEU A 34 10.30 -10.28 4.20
CA LEU A 34 11.28 -9.53 3.42
C LEU A 34 12.68 -9.77 3.96
N GLY A 35 13.67 -9.80 3.06
CA GLY A 35 15.09 -9.84 3.40
C GLY A 35 15.74 -8.47 3.19
N PRO A 36 15.50 -7.47 4.07
CA PRO A 36 15.96 -6.11 3.87
C PRO A 36 17.48 -6.01 3.87
N THR A 37 18.00 -5.09 3.08
CA THR A 37 19.38 -4.60 3.12
C THR A 37 19.33 -3.13 3.54
N PRO A 38 19.28 -2.80 4.85
CA PRO A 38 18.90 -1.46 5.28
C PRO A 38 19.82 -0.34 4.79
N LEU A 39 21.08 -0.67 4.49
CA LEU A 39 22.09 0.22 3.93
C LEU A 39 22.24 0.08 2.40
N GLY A 40 21.32 -0.60 1.72
CA GLY A 40 21.34 -0.85 0.28
C GLY A 40 21.23 0.41 -0.56
N ALA A 41 20.67 1.49 -0.01
CA ALA A 41 20.66 2.83 -0.61
C ALA A 41 21.05 3.90 0.41
N PRO A 42 21.62 5.04 -0.04
CA PRO A 42 21.89 6.17 0.82
C PRO A 42 20.64 6.64 1.59
N ILE A 43 20.83 7.02 2.85
CA ILE A 43 19.79 7.60 3.70
C ILE A 43 20.30 8.97 4.15
N SER A 44 19.46 9.98 4.02
CA SER A 44 19.77 11.29 4.60
C SER A 44 19.80 11.16 6.12
N MET A 45 20.82 11.71 6.77
CA MET A 45 20.92 11.74 8.24
C MET A 45 19.72 12.42 8.91
N PHE A 46 18.98 13.27 8.16
CA PHE A 46 17.79 13.97 8.65
C PHE A 46 16.47 13.31 8.24
N ALA A 47 16.50 12.25 7.42
CA ALA A 47 15.30 11.54 7.01
C ALA A 47 14.88 10.56 8.11
N GLN A 48 13.68 10.76 8.65
CA GLN A 48 13.13 9.91 9.72
C GLN A 48 12.53 8.61 9.14
N ASP A 49 11.83 8.67 8.00
CA ASP A 49 10.98 7.58 7.50
C ASP A 49 11.23 7.19 6.03
N ALA A 50 12.30 7.70 5.41
CA ALA A 50 12.57 7.57 3.98
C ALA A 50 11.35 7.84 3.07
N GLY A 51 10.40 8.66 3.56
CA GLY A 51 9.18 9.02 2.86
C GLY A 51 8.07 7.97 2.84
N GLY A 52 8.22 6.80 3.49
CA GLY A 52 7.23 5.71 3.49
C GLY A 52 6.64 5.45 4.87
N ASP A 53 5.31 5.48 4.98
CA ASP A 53 4.60 5.19 6.24
C ASP A 53 4.25 3.71 6.41
N VAL A 54 3.99 3.03 5.29
CA VAL A 54 3.44 1.67 5.27
C VAL A 54 4.26 0.82 4.31
N LEU A 55 4.62 -0.37 4.78
CA LEU A 55 5.17 -1.44 3.97
C LEU A 55 4.10 -2.52 3.79
N VAL A 56 3.95 -2.99 2.56
CA VAL A 56 3.04 -4.07 2.21
C VAL A 56 3.83 -5.11 1.43
N HIS A 57 3.68 -6.36 1.81
CA HIS A 57 4.21 -7.49 1.06
C HIS A 57 3.11 -8.54 0.91
N VAL A 58 2.76 -8.83 -0.33
CA VAL A 58 1.75 -9.82 -0.68
C VAL A 58 2.43 -10.90 -1.49
N GLU A 59 2.53 -12.09 -0.93
CA GLU A 59 3.00 -13.27 -1.65
C GLU A 59 1.84 -13.95 -2.35
N ASP A 60 2.00 -14.28 -3.64
CA ASP A 60 1.10 -15.20 -4.31
C ASP A 60 1.40 -16.62 -3.80
N GLY A 61 0.37 -17.28 -3.26
CA GLY A 61 0.46 -18.32 -2.24
C GLY A 61 0.95 -19.68 -2.72
N TYR A 62 1.97 -19.75 -3.56
CA TYR A 62 2.44 -21.03 -4.08
C TYR A 62 3.32 -21.78 -3.09
N THR A 63 4.24 -21.14 -2.35
CA THR A 63 4.98 -21.77 -1.23
C THR A 63 5.73 -20.71 -0.41
N PRO A 64 5.80 -20.79 0.93
CA PRO A 64 6.72 -19.95 1.71
C PRO A 64 8.16 -20.12 1.22
N GLY A 65 8.77 -19.04 0.73
CA GLY A 65 10.14 -19.05 0.18
C GLY A 65 10.21 -19.04 -1.35
N ASP A 66 9.10 -19.24 -2.07
CA ASP A 66 9.02 -19.05 -3.52
C ASP A 66 8.48 -17.65 -3.83
N SER A 67 9.38 -16.67 -3.92
CA SER A 67 9.03 -15.26 -4.17
C SER A 67 8.60 -14.96 -5.61
N PHE A 68 8.35 -15.98 -6.45
CA PHE A 68 8.13 -15.83 -7.89
C PHE A 68 6.87 -15.01 -8.26
N GLY A 69 6.00 -14.70 -7.30
CA GLY A 69 4.80 -13.87 -7.48
C GLY A 69 4.60 -12.78 -6.41
N ALA A 70 5.65 -12.34 -5.72
CA ALA A 70 5.49 -11.40 -4.61
C ALA A 70 5.34 -9.93 -5.06
N TRP A 71 4.38 -9.22 -4.44
CA TRP A 71 4.10 -7.81 -4.67
C TRP A 71 4.51 -7.01 -3.44
N THR A 72 5.48 -6.11 -3.61
CA THR A 72 5.92 -5.19 -2.57
C THR A 72 5.43 -3.79 -2.87
N MET A 73 4.78 -3.16 -1.89
CA MET A 73 4.32 -1.78 -1.99
C MET A 73 4.84 -0.96 -0.82
N VAL A 74 5.16 0.30 -1.09
CA VAL A 74 5.57 1.28 -0.07
C VAL A 74 4.72 2.51 -0.26
N GLY A 75 4.16 3.06 0.80
CA GLY A 75 3.28 4.20 0.62
C GLY A 75 3.09 5.08 1.83
N GLN A 76 2.45 6.20 1.58
CA GLN A 76 1.99 7.12 2.63
C GLN A 76 0.48 7.00 2.82
N VAL A 77 0.04 7.22 4.04
CA VAL A 77 -1.39 7.30 4.38
C VAL A 77 -1.66 8.67 4.95
N THR A 78 -2.62 9.41 4.39
CA THR A 78 -2.87 10.78 4.81
C THR A 78 -4.36 11.13 4.79
N CYS A 79 -4.78 11.89 5.80
CA CYS A 79 -6.07 12.57 5.83
C CYS A 79 -5.98 14.03 5.32
N GLY A 80 -4.77 14.46 4.93
CA GLY A 80 -4.46 15.84 4.52
C GLY A 80 -5.11 16.27 3.20
N GLN A 81 -5.11 17.58 2.98
CA GLN A 81 -5.70 18.25 1.81
C GLN A 81 -4.97 17.88 0.49
N SER A 82 -5.66 18.12 -0.63
CA SER A 82 -5.30 17.60 -1.95
C SER A 82 -4.06 18.23 -2.57
N ASP A 83 -3.74 19.47 -2.21
CA ASP A 83 -2.58 20.24 -2.67
C ASP A 83 -1.24 19.63 -2.24
N GLU A 84 -1.22 18.84 -1.18
CA GLU A 84 -0.01 18.16 -0.71
C GLU A 84 0.18 16.74 -1.26
N TRP A 85 -0.82 16.17 -1.96
CA TRP A 85 -0.80 14.75 -2.33
C TRP A 85 0.33 14.40 -3.29
N GLU A 86 0.58 15.23 -4.30
CA GLU A 86 1.70 15.04 -5.23
C GLU A 86 3.05 15.06 -4.49
N LYS A 87 3.21 16.02 -3.58
CA LYS A 87 4.40 16.14 -2.74
C LYS A 87 4.59 14.90 -1.87
N LYS A 88 3.53 14.40 -1.22
CA LYS A 88 3.57 13.18 -0.41
C LYS A 88 3.93 11.96 -1.25
N LEU A 89 3.23 11.79 -2.38
CA LEU A 89 3.44 10.68 -3.30
C LEU A 89 4.84 10.70 -3.95
N SER A 90 5.47 11.87 -4.09
CA SER A 90 6.85 12.00 -4.59
C SER A 90 7.93 11.71 -3.54
N LYS A 91 7.61 11.70 -2.24
CA LYS A 91 8.57 11.35 -1.17
C LYS A 91 8.93 9.87 -1.18
N VAL A 92 7.99 9.01 -1.54
CA VAL A 92 8.24 7.56 -1.70
C VAL A 92 9.03 7.33 -2.98
N LYS A 93 10.30 6.92 -2.83
CA LYS A 93 11.17 6.59 -3.96
C LYS A 93 11.25 5.07 -4.12
N GLY A 94 10.45 4.52 -5.03
CA GLY A 94 10.41 3.08 -5.35
C GLY A 94 11.80 2.45 -5.52
N PRO A 95 12.70 3.00 -6.35
CA PRO A 95 14.02 2.41 -6.57
C PRO A 95 14.86 2.33 -5.29
N ALA A 96 14.92 3.41 -4.51
CA ALA A 96 15.68 3.42 -3.25
C ALA A 96 15.10 2.45 -2.21
N TRP A 97 13.79 2.22 -2.24
CA TRP A 97 13.16 1.18 -1.43
C TRP A 97 13.44 -0.23 -1.95
N GLY A 98 13.57 -0.41 -3.28
CA GLY A 98 13.99 -1.68 -3.87
C GLY A 98 15.36 -2.11 -3.36
N ASP A 99 16.34 -1.21 -3.41
CA ASP A 99 17.69 -1.46 -2.89
C ASP A 99 17.67 -1.81 -1.40
N ARG A 100 16.87 -1.07 -0.61
CA ARG A 100 16.72 -1.27 0.84
C ARG A 100 16.00 -2.55 1.24
N LEU A 101 15.11 -3.05 0.38
CA LEU A 101 14.34 -4.27 0.61
C LEU A 101 14.96 -5.49 -0.07
N ASN A 102 16.13 -5.32 -0.71
CA ASN A 102 16.77 -6.33 -1.56
C ASN A 102 15.81 -6.90 -2.62
N SER A 103 14.93 -6.04 -3.15
CA SER A 103 13.87 -6.45 -4.06
C SER A 103 14.32 -6.27 -5.50
N VAL A 104 14.30 -7.36 -6.27
CA VAL A 104 14.59 -7.33 -7.71
C VAL A 104 13.52 -6.53 -8.47
N LEU A 105 12.26 -6.67 -8.05
CA LEU A 105 11.16 -5.88 -8.57
C LEU A 105 11.05 -4.57 -7.78
N GLU A 106 10.97 -3.46 -8.49
CA GLU A 106 10.81 -2.14 -7.90
C GLU A 106 9.52 -2.09 -7.04
N PRO A 107 9.61 -1.79 -5.73
CA PRO A 107 8.44 -1.64 -4.90
C PRO A 107 7.49 -0.55 -5.41
N GLN A 108 6.21 -0.91 -5.51
CA GLN A 108 5.17 -0.03 -6.04
C GLN A 108 4.86 1.09 -5.02
N ALA A 109 5.15 2.33 -5.38
CA ALA A 109 4.83 3.47 -4.54
C ALA A 109 3.31 3.72 -4.51
N PHE A 110 2.74 4.03 -3.34
CA PHE A 110 1.32 4.39 -3.24
C PHE A 110 1.03 5.55 -2.28
N LEU A 111 -0.15 6.16 -2.47
CA LEU A 111 -0.74 7.12 -1.54
C LEU A 111 -2.17 6.70 -1.23
N ALA A 112 -2.48 6.47 0.04
CA ALA A 112 -3.85 6.22 0.49
C ALA A 112 -4.46 7.47 1.11
N VAL A 113 -5.64 7.86 0.64
CA VAL A 113 -6.39 9.03 1.09
C VAL A 113 -7.86 8.68 1.37
N LEU A 114 -8.42 9.27 2.42
CA LEU A 114 -9.85 9.10 2.76
C LEU A 114 -10.79 9.96 1.90
N HIS A 115 -10.24 10.85 1.10
CA HIS A 115 -11.00 11.75 0.25
C HIS A 115 -11.26 11.12 -1.11
N HIS A 116 -12.25 11.62 -1.84
CA HIS A 116 -12.41 11.27 -3.25
C HIS A 116 -11.34 11.99 -4.08
N VAL A 117 -10.70 11.27 -4.98
CA VAL A 117 -9.79 11.86 -5.96
C VAL A 117 -10.51 11.89 -7.30
N GLU A 118 -10.82 13.09 -7.77
CA GLU A 118 -11.43 13.29 -9.08
C GLU A 118 -10.57 12.70 -10.19
N ARG A 119 -11.20 12.21 -11.26
CA ARG A 119 -10.51 11.50 -12.35
C ARG A 119 -9.31 12.27 -12.91
N ASN A 120 -9.49 13.55 -13.26
CA ASN A 120 -8.42 14.35 -13.86
C ASN A 120 -7.25 14.54 -12.89
N HIS A 121 -7.55 14.72 -11.59
CA HIS A 121 -6.53 14.85 -10.57
C HIS A 121 -5.81 13.52 -10.33
N LEU A 122 -6.54 12.40 -10.32
CA LEU A 122 -5.94 11.08 -10.24
C LEU A 122 -4.99 10.82 -11.42
N GLU A 123 -5.45 11.07 -12.65
CA GLU A 123 -4.64 10.95 -13.86
C GLU A 123 -3.37 11.77 -13.73
N HIS A 124 -3.48 13.02 -13.28
CA HIS A 124 -2.32 13.87 -13.02
C HIS A 124 -1.34 13.24 -12.01
N LEU A 125 -1.84 12.71 -10.88
CA LEU A 125 -1.01 12.12 -9.81
C LEU A 125 -0.26 10.85 -10.25
N VAL A 126 -0.84 10.06 -11.16
CA VAL A 126 -0.26 8.77 -11.59
C VAL A 126 0.48 8.86 -12.94
N THR A 127 0.25 9.91 -13.73
CA THR A 127 0.87 10.06 -15.05
C THR A 127 2.39 10.00 -14.97
N GLY A 128 3.00 9.21 -15.85
CA GLY A 128 4.45 9.14 -16.00
C GLY A 128 5.20 8.47 -14.85
N SER A 129 4.49 7.83 -13.90
CA SER A 129 5.14 7.14 -12.79
C SER A 129 4.45 5.83 -12.43
N LYS A 130 5.22 4.84 -11.98
CA LYS A 130 4.69 3.62 -11.39
C LYS A 130 4.18 3.97 -9.99
N LYS A 131 3.00 4.57 -9.88
CA LYS A 131 2.39 4.97 -8.61
C LYS A 131 0.91 4.64 -8.57
N VAL A 132 0.41 4.33 -7.38
CA VAL A 132 -1.00 4.02 -7.14
C VAL A 132 -1.59 4.99 -6.14
N VAL A 133 -2.80 5.49 -6.40
CA VAL A 133 -3.56 6.28 -5.42
C VAL A 133 -4.79 5.46 -5.02
N LEU A 134 -4.92 5.24 -3.72
CA LEU A 134 -6.04 4.54 -3.10
C LEU A 134 -6.93 5.58 -2.43
N ASP A 135 -7.98 6.02 -3.12
CA ASP A 135 -8.95 6.98 -2.61
C ASP A 135 -10.14 6.27 -1.93
N ARG A 136 -11.10 7.03 -1.38
CA ARG A 136 -12.27 6.43 -0.73
C ARG A 136 -13.06 5.45 -1.59
N LEU A 137 -13.06 5.62 -2.93
CA LEU A 137 -13.78 4.73 -3.83
C LEU A 137 -13.01 3.44 -4.12
N ARG A 138 -11.68 3.45 -3.95
CA ARG A 138 -10.77 2.31 -4.15
C ARG A 138 -10.44 1.58 -2.84
N LEU A 139 -10.58 2.26 -1.71
CA LEU A 139 -10.43 1.70 -0.37
C LEU A 139 -11.73 1.07 0.15
N THR A 140 -12.82 1.11 -0.63
CA THR A 140 -14.06 0.43 -0.23
C THR A 140 -13.84 -1.08 -0.21
N ARG A 141 -14.29 -1.70 0.87
CA ARG A 141 -14.36 -3.16 0.94
C ARG A 141 -15.34 -3.62 -0.14
N MET A 142 -14.85 -4.42 -1.09
CA MET A 142 -15.74 -5.19 -1.95
C MET A 142 -16.47 -6.20 -1.07
N LEU A 143 -17.76 -5.94 -0.82
CA LEU A 143 -18.64 -6.91 -0.19
C LEU A 143 -18.93 -8.00 -1.23
N GLY A 144 -18.58 -9.25 -0.91
CA GLY A 144 -18.86 -10.40 -1.79
C GLY A 144 -20.34 -10.73 -1.90
N SER A 145 -21.14 -10.24 -0.95
CA SER A 145 -22.59 -10.30 -0.95
C SER A 145 -23.12 -9.11 -0.15
N LEU A 146 -24.28 -8.60 -0.54
CA LEU A 146 -25.01 -7.60 0.23
C LEU A 146 -25.94 -8.32 1.20
N SER A 147 -26.21 -7.73 2.35
CA SER A 147 -27.35 -8.12 3.18
C SER A 147 -28.66 -7.64 2.55
N ALA A 148 -29.79 -8.24 2.92
CA ALA A 148 -31.11 -7.84 2.39
C ALA A 148 -31.42 -6.35 2.62
N ASP A 149 -30.98 -5.78 3.76
CA ASP A 149 -31.14 -4.36 4.06
C ASP A 149 -30.28 -3.49 3.13
N GLU A 150 -29.04 -3.90 2.85
CA GLU A 150 -28.15 -3.21 1.91
C GLU A 150 -28.64 -3.29 0.46
N GLU A 151 -29.19 -4.43 0.04
CA GLU A 151 -29.86 -4.60 -1.27
C GLU A 151 -31.06 -3.66 -1.39
N SER A 152 -31.91 -3.61 -0.36
CA SER A 152 -33.10 -2.74 -0.37
C SER A 152 -32.73 -1.26 -0.44
N ILE A 153 -31.65 -0.83 0.24
CA ILE A 153 -31.14 0.55 0.16
C ILE A 153 -30.58 0.82 -1.24
N LEU A 154 -29.81 -0.12 -1.81
CA LEU A 154 -29.27 0.01 -3.16
C LEU A 154 -30.39 0.14 -4.20
N ASP A 155 -31.41 -0.70 -4.15
CA ASP A 155 -32.57 -0.63 -5.06
C ASP A 155 -33.31 0.72 -4.94
N ALA A 156 -33.49 1.22 -3.71
CA ALA A 156 -34.15 2.50 -3.46
C ALA A 156 -33.36 3.71 -3.99
N VAL A 157 -32.01 3.66 -3.94
CA VAL A 157 -31.13 4.75 -4.37
C VAL A 157 -30.81 4.69 -5.86
N SER A 158 -30.68 3.50 -6.43
CA SER A 158 -30.26 3.32 -7.83
C SER A 158 -31.41 3.41 -8.84
N GLY A 159 -32.66 3.27 -8.40
CA GLY A 159 -33.85 3.41 -9.25
C GLY A 159 -33.95 2.38 -10.38
N ALA A 160 -33.04 1.41 -10.43
CA ALA A 160 -32.98 0.35 -11.41
C ALA A 160 -32.41 -0.92 -10.75
N PRO A 161 -32.92 -2.12 -11.07
CA PRO A 161 -32.41 -3.37 -10.51
C PRO A 161 -30.95 -3.58 -10.91
N ILE A 162 -30.04 -3.59 -9.93
CA ILE A 162 -28.62 -3.86 -10.16
C ILE A 162 -28.42 -5.38 -10.25
N THR A 163 -28.05 -5.86 -11.44
CA THR A 163 -27.70 -7.28 -11.62
C THR A 163 -26.28 -7.50 -11.12
N SER A 164 -26.11 -8.10 -9.94
CA SER A 164 -24.78 -8.45 -9.43
C SER A 164 -24.17 -9.53 -10.33
N VAL A 165 -23.21 -9.16 -11.19
CA VAL A 165 -22.39 -10.14 -11.91
C VAL A 165 -21.31 -10.63 -10.96
N VAL A 166 -21.63 -11.67 -10.21
CA VAL A 166 -20.63 -12.45 -9.47
C VAL A 166 -19.95 -13.39 -10.48
N SER A 167 -18.96 -12.88 -11.22
CA SER A 167 -18.07 -13.75 -11.99
C SER A 167 -17.11 -14.43 -11.01
N ARG A 168 -17.33 -15.73 -10.78
CA ARG A 168 -16.36 -16.61 -10.12
C ARG A 168 -15.03 -16.53 -10.90
N LEU A 169 -13.98 -16.09 -10.23
CA LEU A 169 -12.60 -16.42 -10.55
C LEU A 169 -12.04 -17.19 -9.35
#